data_AF-A0A947CT61-F1
#
_entry.id   AF-A0A947CT61-F1
#
_cell.length_a   1.000
_cell.length_b   1.000
_cell.length_c   1.000
_cell.angle_alpha   90.00
_cell.angle_beta   90.00
_cell.angle_gamma   90.00
#
_symmetry.space_group_name_H-M   'P 1'
#
loop_
_entity.id
_entity.type
_entity.pdbx_description
1 polymer ?
#
loop_
_entity_poly.entity_id
_entity_poly.type
_entity_poly.pdbx_seq_one_letter_code
_entity_poly.pdbx_strand_id
1 'polypeptide(L)' 'MNGIEQDLEGRAKVIRLNMLSEVGQKAAERFEVRAIPTLVALDGEEKILYRQTGVPNRGEVVAVFDRTD' A
#
# COMPACT_ATOMS: atom_id res chain seq x y z
N MET A 1 4.20 11.05 -3.36
CA MET A 1 3.11 10.71 -2.43
C MET A 1 3.25 11.60 -1.22
N ASN A 2 2.81 12.87 -1.31
CA ASN A 2 2.92 13.79 -0.19
C ASN A 2 1.50 13.94 0.37
N GLY A 3 1.26 13.37 1.56
CA GLY A 3 -0.03 13.46 2.27
C GLY A 3 -0.68 12.12 2.63
N ILE A 4 -0.45 11.03 1.89
CA ILE A 4 -1.03 9.71 2.23
C ILE A 4 -0.51 9.22 3.59
N GLU A 5 0.80 9.34 3.85
CA GLU A 5 1.41 8.98 5.14
C GLU A 5 0.88 9.81 6.31
N GLN A 6 0.66 11.10 6.08
CA GLN A 6 0.12 12.01 7.10
C GLN A 6 -1.35 11.70 7.39
N ASP A 7 -2.15 11.45 6.35
CA ASP A 7 -3.55 11.09 6.57
C ASP A 7 -3.67 9.77 7.32
N LEU A 8 -2.85 8.79 6.98
CA LEU A 8 -2.89 7.47 7.61
C LEU A 8 -2.20 7.42 8.97
N GLU A 9 -1.65 8.52 9.47
CA GLU A 9 -1.03 8.58 10.79
C GLU A 9 -2.03 8.13 11.88
N GLY A 10 -1.60 7.21 12.74
CA GLY A 10 -2.46 6.60 13.77
C GLY A 10 -3.48 5.57 13.26
N ARG A 11 -3.66 5.43 11.93
CA ARG A 11 -4.62 4.49 11.32
C ARG A 11 -3.95 3.31 10.62
N ALA A 12 -2.88 3.56 9.87
CA ALA A 12 -2.14 2.53 9.16
C ALA A 12 -0.65 2.86 9.05
N LYS A 13 0.19 1.83 9.03
CA LYS A 13 1.63 1.97 8.77
C LYS A 13 1.89 1.95 7.27
N VAL A 14 2.39 3.06 6.72
CA VAL A 14 2.83 3.11 5.32
C VAL A 14 4.28 2.65 5.23
N ILE A 15 4.54 1.64 4.40
CA ILE A 15 5.88 1.12 4.14
C ILE A 15 6.20 1.33 2.67
N ARG A 16 7.31 2.02 2.40
CA ARG A 16 7.84 2.16 1.04
C ARG A 16 8.91 1.11 0.79
N LEU A 17 8.69 0.27 -0.22
CA LEU A 17 9.65 -0.73 -0.62
C LEU A 17 10.33 -0.32 -1.93
N ASN A 18 11.67 -0.39 -1.93
CA ASN A 18 12.44 -0.29 -3.16
C ASN A 18 12.39 -1.63 -3.88
N MET A 19 11.83 -1.68 -5.09
CA MET A 19 11.73 -2.90 -5.90
C MET A 19 13.08 -3.49 -6.32
N LEU A 20 14.17 -2.72 -6.23
CA LEU A 20 15.52 -3.22 -6.50
C LEU A 20 16.19 -3.86 -5.27
N SER A 21 15.56 -3.78 -4.09
CA SER A 21 16.04 -4.46 -2.88
C SER A 21 15.51 -5.89 -2.80
N GLU A 22 16.25 -6.79 -2.14
CA GLU A 22 15.83 -8.18 -1.94
C GLU A 22 14.45 -8.28 -1.27
N VAL A 23 14.20 -7.48 -0.23
CA VAL A 23 12.90 -7.42 0.46
C VAL A 23 11.79 -6.92 -0.46
N GLY A 24 12.09 -5.90 -1.28
CA GLY A 24 11.15 -5.37 -2.27
C GLY A 24 10.80 -6.39 -3.36
N GLN A 25 11.77 -7.18 -3.82
CA GLN A 25 11.54 -8.25 -4.80
C GLN A 25 10.66 -9.36 -4.21
N LYS A 26 10.97 -9.83 -2.99
CA LYS A 26 10.15 -10.81 -2.27
C LYS A 26 8.71 -10.32 -2.05
N ALA A 27 8.54 -9.05 -1.68
CA ALA A 27 7.22 -8.46 -1.52
C ALA A 27 6.49 -8.33 -2.87
N ALA A 28 7.20 -7.97 -3.94
CA ALA A 28 6.63 -7.90 -5.28
C ALA A 28 6.16 -9.28 -5.77
N GLU A 29 6.91 -10.34 -5.52
CA GLU A 29 6.48 -11.72 -5.81
C GLU A 29 5.25 -12.10 -4.96
N ARG A 30 5.33 -11.93 -3.63
CA ARG A 30 4.25 -12.29 -2.70
C ARG A 30 2.93 -11.60 -3.03
N PHE A 31 2.98 -10.32 -3.36
CA PHE A 31 1.80 -9.52 -3.67
C PHE A 31 1.58 -9.37 -5.18
N GLU A 32 2.25 -10.15 -6.02
CA GLU A 32 2.11 -10.12 -7.49
C GLU A 32 2.18 -8.69 -8.09
N VAL A 33 3.12 -7.87 -7.65
CA VAL A 33 3.36 -6.53 -8.19
C VAL A 33 4.12 -6.63 -9.51
N ARG A 34 3.47 -6.21 -10.60
CA ARG A 34 4.02 -6.32 -11.97
C ARG A 34 4.46 -4.99 -12.60
N ALA A 35 4.16 -3.86 -11.95
CA ALA A 35 4.50 -2.53 -12.43
C ALA A 35 4.66 -1.53 -11.28
N ILE A 36 5.41 -0.46 -11.53
CA ILE A 36 5.66 0.62 -10.56
C ILE A 36 5.08 1.95 -11.02
N PRO A 37 4.60 2.80 -10.08
CA PRO A 37 4.36 2.48 -8.67
C PRO A 37 3.13 1.56 -8.51
N THR A 38 3.12 0.70 -7.49
CA THR A 38 1.94 -0.05 -7.04
C THR A 38 1.77 0.14 -5.55
N LEU A 39 0.53 0.43 -5.12
CA LEU A 39 0.13 0.51 -3.72
C LEU A 39 -0.75 -0.70 -3.39
N VAL A 40 -0.44 -1.34 -2.27
CA VAL A 40 -1.22 -2.43 -1.70
C VAL A 40 -1.58 -2.05 -0.27
N ALA A 41 -2.87 -2.09 0.07
CA ALA A 41 -3.35 -1.94 1.44
C ALA A 41 -3.69 -3.32 2.01
N LEU A 42 -3.26 -3.58 3.24
CA LEU A 42 -3.44 -4.84 3.94
C LEU A 42 -4.20 -4.61 5.26
N ASP A 43 -4.93 -5.62 5.73
CA ASP A 43 -5.65 -5.57 7.02
C ASP A 43 -4.79 -5.91 8.25
N GLY A 44 -3.57 -6.41 8.03
CA GLY A 44 -2.65 -6.87 9.09
C GLY A 44 -2.49 -8.39 9.16
N GLU A 45 -3.40 -9.15 8.55
CA GLU A 45 -3.35 -10.61 8.40
C GLU A 45 -3.03 -11.01 6.94
N GLU A 46 -2.34 -10.10 6.23
CA GLU A 46 -1.95 -10.21 4.82
C GLU A 46 -3.10 -10.27 3.80
N LYS A 47 -4.34 -10.04 4.22
CA LYS A 47 -5.45 -9.88 3.28
C LYS A 47 -5.33 -8.56 2.56
N ILE A 48 -5.45 -8.58 1.24
CA ILE A 48 -5.44 -7.37 0.43
C ILE A 48 -6.82 -6.69 0.52
N LEU A 49 -6.85 -5.49 1.10
CA LEU A 49 -8.03 -4.63 1.16
C LEU A 49 -8.19 -3.78 -0.09
N TYR A 50 -7.05 -3.35 -0.67
CA TYR A 50 -7.03 -2.50 -1.84
C TYR A 50 -5.71 -2.66 -2.61
N ARG A 51 -5.79 -2.53 -3.93
CA ARG A 51 -4.63 -2.53 -4.83
C ARG A 51 -4.83 -1.47 -5.89
N GLN A 52 -3.78 -0.69 -6.14
CA GLN A 52 -3.73 0.25 -7.25
C GLN A 52 -2.36 0.22 -7.91
N THR A 53 -2.35 0.15 -9.23
CA THR A 53 -1.15 0.34 -10.04
C THR A 53 -1.21 1.70 -10.73
N GLY A 54 -0.07 2.39 -10.80
CA GLY A 54 0.03 3.77 -11.28
C GLY A 54 -0.03 4.79 -10.14
N VAL A 55 -0.25 6.06 -10.50
CA VAL A 55 -0.18 7.18 -9.53
C VAL A 55 -1.22 6.97 -8.41
N PRO A 56 -0.80 6.88 -7.14
CA PRO A 56 -1.70 6.61 -6.01
C PRO A 56 -2.83 7.63 -5.88
N ASN A 57 -4.06 7.16 -5.75
CA ASN A 57 -5.23 7.96 -5.43
C ASN A 57 -5.38 8.07 -3.90
N ARG A 58 -4.96 9.21 -3.36
CA ARG A 58 -4.98 9.49 -1.91
C ARG A 58 -6.35 9.26 -1.27
N GLY A 59 -7.43 9.73 -1.90
CA GLY A 59 -8.78 9.66 -1.35
C GLY A 59 -9.28 8.22 -1.25
N GLU A 60 -9.07 7.42 -2.29
CA GLU A 60 -9.44 6.00 -2.29
C GLU A 60 -8.66 5.21 -1.25
N VAL A 61 -7.34 5.44 -1.16
CA VAL A 61 -6.48 4.75 -0.20
C VAL A 61 -6.90 5.05 1.24
N VAL A 62 -7.20 6.31 1.56
CA VAL A 62 -7.64 6.70 2.90
C VAL A 62 -8.99 6.07 3.25
N ALA A 63 -9.94 6.09 2.32
CA ALA A 63 -11.28 5.56 2.53
C ALA A 63 -11.31 4.04 2.81
N VAL A 64 -10.27 3.29 2.40
CA VAL A 64 -10.13 1.86 2.72
C VAL A 64 -10.02 1.63 4.23
N PHE A 65 -9.33 2.52 4.94
CA PHE A 65 -9.08 2.39 6.38
C PHE A 65 -10.14 3.06 7.27
N ASP A 66 -11.08 3.79 6.66
CA ASP A 66 -12.25 4.37 7.36
C ASP A 66 -13.41 3.39 7.51
N ARG A 67 -13.32 2.20 6.89
CA ARG A 67 -14.41 1.20 6.81
C ARG A 67 -14.21 -0.03 7.69
N THR A 68 -13.30 0.02 8.64
CA THR A 68 -13.02 -1.11 9.54
C THR A 68 -13.84 -0.94 10.82
N ASP A 69 -14.96 -1.68 10.91
CA ASP A 69 -15.74 -1.90 12.14
C ASP A 69 -14.95 -2.66 13.22
#